data_AF-A0A819MTB6-F1
#
_entry.id   AF-A0A819MTB6-F1
#
_cell.length_a   1.000
_cell.length_b   1.000
_cell.length_c   1.000
_cell.angle_alpha   90.00
_cell.angle_beta   90.00
_cell.angle_gamma   90.00
#
_symmetry.space_group_name_H-M   'P 1'
#
loop_
_entity.id
_entity.type
_entity.pdbx_description
1 polymer ?
#
loop_
_entity_poly.entity_id
_entity_poly.type
_entity_poly.pdbx_seq_one_letter_code
_entity_poly.pdbx_strand_id
1 'polypeptide(L)'
;FITRKDSPKVSEIKKHTQVNVSFSNPNNVAFVSIRGHAEVVQDKDKAKELWNPYLKAWFPQELDDPNLGLLRVIIDGAEYWDSASSFVVRVVGYVKAAFGNASTLEGDNKKVNFS
;
A
#
# COMPACT_ATOMS: atom_id res chain seq x y z
N PHE A 1 -4.75 4.29 -8.71
CA PHE A 1 -3.42 4.71 -9.21
C PHE A 1 -3.53 5.16 -10.65
N ILE A 2 -2.87 6.24 -11.06
CA ILE A 2 -2.73 6.59 -12.49
C ILE A 2 -1.72 5.62 -13.13
N THR A 3 -2.03 5.12 -14.32
CA THR A 3 -1.19 4.13 -14.99
C THR A 3 -1.30 4.21 -16.50
N ARG A 4 -0.32 3.60 -17.19
CA ARG A 4 -0.38 3.41 -18.63
C ARG A 4 -1.09 2.10 -18.97
N LYS A 5 -2.09 2.17 -19.84
CA LYS A 5 -2.90 1.02 -20.29
C LYS A 5 -2.09 -0.03 -21.07
N ASP A 6 -1.00 0.37 -21.70
CA ASP A 6 -0.11 -0.48 -22.47
C ASP A 6 1.03 -1.09 -21.62
N SER A 7 1.06 -0.84 -20.31
CA SER A 7 2.12 -1.38 -19.47
C SER A 7 1.95 -2.89 -19.19
N PRO A 8 3.05 -3.67 -19.08
CA PRO A 8 2.98 -5.12 -18.86
C PRO A 8 2.10 -5.54 -17.68
N LYS A 9 2.23 -4.85 -16.53
CA LYS A 9 1.39 -5.10 -15.34
C LYS A 9 -0.11 -5.00 -15.62
N VAL A 10 -0.55 -4.10 -16.52
CA VAL A 10 -1.97 -3.98 -16.88
C VAL A 10 -2.43 -5.20 -17.66
N SER A 11 -1.60 -5.72 -18.56
CA SER A 11 -1.90 -6.96 -19.28
C SER A 11 -1.95 -8.19 -18.37
N GLU A 12 -1.11 -8.23 -17.34
CA GLU A 12 -1.10 -9.29 -16.32
C GLU A 12 -2.35 -9.20 -15.43
N ILE A 13 -2.70 -8.01 -14.95
CA ILE A 13 -3.88 -7.76 -14.11
C ILE A 13 -5.18 -8.17 -14.81
N LYS A 14 -5.27 -7.99 -16.14
CA LYS A 14 -6.43 -8.45 -16.92
C LYS A 14 -6.59 -9.98 -16.94
N LYS A 15 -5.51 -10.73 -16.70
CA LYS A 15 -5.52 -12.21 -16.63
C LYS A 15 -5.67 -12.70 -15.20
N HIS A 16 -5.00 -12.03 -14.26
CA HIS A 16 -4.98 -12.36 -12.84
C HIS A 16 -5.22 -11.09 -12.03
N THR A 17 -6.45 -10.93 -11.55
CA THR A 17 -6.88 -9.69 -10.91
C THR A 17 -6.38 -9.57 -9.47
N GLN A 18 -5.94 -10.66 -8.84
CA GLN A 18 -5.47 -10.64 -7.46
C GLN A 18 -4.21 -9.79 -7.31
N VAL A 19 -4.22 -8.84 -6.38
CA VAL A 19 -3.10 -7.95 -6.09
C VAL A 19 -2.86 -7.82 -4.60
N ASN A 20 -1.63 -7.43 -4.27
CA ASN A 20 -1.28 -6.92 -2.96
C ASN A 20 -0.72 -5.50 -3.09
N VAL A 21 -1.23 -4.57 -2.27
CA VAL A 21 -0.68 -3.23 -2.13
C VAL A 21 -0.02 -3.14 -0.76
N SER A 22 1.30 -3.03 -0.75
CA SER A 22 2.10 -2.94 0.47
C SER A 22 2.66 -1.54 0.65
N PHE A 23 2.53 -0.99 1.86
CA PHE A 23 3.16 0.26 2.29
C PHE A 23 4.09 -0.01 3.47
N SER A 24 5.27 0.59 3.47
CA SER A 24 6.23 0.49 4.55
C SER A 24 6.78 1.86 4.92
N ASN A 25 6.78 2.18 6.21
CA ASN A 25 7.55 3.26 6.81
C ASN A 25 8.56 2.64 7.79
N PRO A 26 9.78 2.30 7.31
CA PRO A 26 10.78 1.65 8.14
C PRO A 26 11.20 2.47 9.37
N ASN A 27 11.16 3.82 9.28
CA ASN A 27 11.56 4.71 10.37
C ASN A 27 10.60 4.62 11.56
N ASN A 28 9.32 4.42 11.29
CA ASN A 28 8.29 4.26 12.33
C ASN A 28 7.90 2.80 12.53
N VAL A 29 8.58 1.87 11.83
CA VAL A 29 8.32 0.42 11.82
C VAL A 29 6.81 0.17 11.65
N ALA A 30 6.23 0.86 10.67
CA ALA A 30 4.82 0.76 10.33
C ALA A 30 4.67 0.13 8.94
N PHE A 31 3.90 -0.94 8.85
CA PHE A 31 3.71 -1.72 7.62
C PHE A 31 2.22 -1.99 7.41
N VAL A 32 1.75 -1.83 6.19
CA VAL A 32 0.39 -2.19 5.78
C VAL A 32 0.50 -3.15 4.60
N SER A 33 -0.23 -4.25 4.65
CA SER A 33 -0.42 -5.17 3.52
C SER A 33 -1.91 -5.24 3.19
N ILE A 34 -2.28 -4.84 1.98
CA ILE A 34 -3.67 -4.81 1.52
C ILE A 34 -3.82 -5.85 0.42
N ARG A 35 -4.71 -6.83 0.60
CA ARG A 35 -5.07 -7.80 -0.44
C ARG A 35 -6.38 -7.41 -1.11
N GLY A 36 -6.49 -7.68 -2.40
CA GLY A 36 -7.72 -7.43 -3.13
C GLY A 36 -7.61 -7.75 -4.60
N HIS A 37 -8.50 -7.14 -5.38
CA HIS A 37 -8.60 -7.33 -6.81
C HIS A 37 -8.39 -6.00 -7.53
N ALA A 38 -7.59 -6.00 -8.59
CA ALA A 38 -7.34 -4.84 -9.41
C ALA A 38 -8.06 -4.94 -10.76
N GLU A 39 -8.48 -3.78 -11.26
CA GLU A 39 -8.99 -3.63 -12.60
C GLU A 39 -8.53 -2.29 -13.19
N VAL A 40 -8.52 -2.21 -14.52
CA VAL A 40 -8.22 -0.96 -15.23
C VAL A 40 -9.52 -0.31 -15.63
N VAL A 41 -9.77 0.89 -15.09
CA VAL A 41 -10.93 1.71 -15.39
C VAL A 41 -10.55 2.94 -16.20
N GLN A 42 -11.48 3.39 -17.03
CA GLN A 42 -11.39 4.67 -17.73
C GLN A 42 -12.42 5.61 -17.12
N ASP A 43 -11.95 6.48 -16.24
CA ASP A 43 -12.76 7.50 -15.57
C ASP A 43 -12.03 8.84 -15.70
N LYS A 44 -12.54 9.70 -16.58
CA LYS A 44 -11.91 10.99 -16.89
C LYS A 44 -12.01 11.95 -15.71
N ASP A 45 -13.11 11.93 -14.98
CA ASP A 45 -13.34 12.82 -13.85
C ASP A 45 -12.40 12.44 -12.70
N LYS A 46 -12.26 11.15 -12.42
CA LYS A 46 -11.31 10.68 -11.41
C LYS A 46 -9.86 10.89 -11.83
N ALA A 47 -9.54 10.74 -13.12
CA ALA A 47 -8.22 11.05 -13.64
C ALA A 47 -7.86 12.53 -13.46
N LYS A 48 -8.82 13.43 -13.70
CA LYS A 48 -8.67 14.87 -13.47
C LYS A 48 -8.47 15.18 -11.99
N GLU A 49 -9.22 14.54 -11.08
CA GLU A 49 -9.06 14.71 -9.63
C GLU A 49 -7.67 14.26 -9.14
N LEU A 50 -7.16 13.14 -9.65
CA LEU A 50 -5.87 12.58 -9.24
C LEU A 50 -4.67 13.22 -9.97
N TRP A 51 -4.92 14.15 -10.89
CA TRP A 51 -3.88 14.75 -11.71
C TRP A 51 -2.98 15.68 -10.90
N ASN A 52 -1.67 15.63 -11.18
CA ASN A 52 -0.71 16.61 -10.68
C ASN A 52 0.34 16.91 -11.76
N PRO A 53 1.00 18.09 -11.73
CA PRO A 53 1.93 18.51 -12.76
C PRO A 53 3.13 17.57 -12.98
N TYR A 54 3.54 16.79 -11.97
CA TYR A 54 4.64 15.84 -12.12
C TYR A 54 4.32 14.71 -13.10
N LEU A 55 3.03 14.37 -13.27
CA LEU A 55 2.59 13.32 -14.19
C LEU A 55 2.87 13.61 -15.67
N LYS A 56 3.08 14.88 -16.03
CA LYS A 56 3.42 15.29 -17.41
C LYS A 56 4.69 14.61 -17.93
N ALA A 57 5.60 14.22 -17.04
CA ALA A 57 6.81 13.48 -17.42
C ALA A 57 6.50 12.09 -18.03
N TRP A 58 5.37 11.49 -17.67
CA TRP A 58 4.94 10.18 -18.18
C TRP A 58 3.80 10.25 -19.19
N PHE A 59 2.99 11.32 -19.14
CA PHE A 59 1.84 11.57 -20.01
C PHE A 59 1.93 12.98 -20.61
N PRO A 60 2.72 13.17 -21.69
CA PRO A 60 2.94 14.49 -22.29
C PRO A 60 1.67 15.11 -22.89
N GLN A 61 0.70 14.28 -23.27
CA GLN A 61 -0.62 14.71 -23.77
C GLN A 61 -1.63 14.94 -22.62
N GLU A 62 -1.14 14.97 -21.38
CA GLU A 62 -1.92 15.23 -20.17
C GLU A 62 -3.12 14.28 -20.03
N LEU A 63 -4.31 14.82 -19.73
CA LEU A 63 -5.55 14.05 -19.56
C LEU A 63 -6.10 13.45 -20.87
N ASP A 64 -5.62 13.92 -22.01
CA ASP A 64 -6.03 13.43 -23.33
C ASP A 64 -5.15 12.28 -23.86
N ASP A 65 -4.11 11.90 -23.12
CA ASP A 65 -3.23 10.81 -23.51
C ASP A 65 -4.03 9.49 -23.67
N PRO A 66 -4.02 8.87 -24.88
CA PRO A 66 -4.82 7.69 -25.15
C PRO A 66 -4.37 6.47 -24.35
N ASN A 67 -3.18 6.49 -23.73
CA ASN A 67 -2.70 5.44 -22.85
C ASN A 67 -2.94 5.73 -21.37
N LEU A 68 -3.48 6.89 -21.01
CA LEU A 68 -3.88 7.17 -19.63
C LEU A 68 -5.04 6.26 -19.21
N GLY A 69 -4.89 5.66 -18.04
CA GLY A 69 -5.92 4.87 -17.39
C GLY A 69 -5.72 4.87 -15.88
N LEU A 70 -6.71 4.33 -15.17
CA LEU A 70 -6.66 4.20 -13.72
C LEU A 70 -6.63 2.73 -13.35
N LEU A 71 -5.68 2.36 -12.50
CA LEU A 71 -5.73 1.09 -11.79
C LEU A 71 -6.54 1.28 -10.51
N ARG A 72 -7.73 0.68 -10.45
CA ARG A 72 -8.58 0.61 -9.26
C ARG A 72 -8.28 -0.69 -8.53
N VAL A 73 -8.12 -0.60 -7.21
CA VAL A 73 -7.97 -1.76 -6.33
C VAL A 73 -9.20 -1.84 -5.44
N ILE A 74 -9.96 -2.92 -5.57
CA ILE A 74 -11.07 -3.27 -4.69
C ILE A 74 -10.47 -4.09 -3.56
N ILE A 75 -10.63 -3.61 -2.33
CA ILE A 75 -9.97 -4.16 -1.15
C ILE A 75 -10.82 -5.29 -0.56
N ASP A 76 -10.23 -6.48 -0.38
CA ASP A 76 -10.88 -7.60 0.32
C ASP A 76 -10.46 -7.66 1.79
N GLY A 77 -9.28 -7.15 2.12
CA GLY A 77 -8.76 -7.15 3.48
C GLY A 77 -7.41 -6.47 3.61
N ALA A 78 -7.09 -6.04 4.82
CA ALA A 78 -5.81 -5.42 5.13
C ALA A 78 -5.26 -5.92 6.47
N GLU A 79 -3.95 -6.05 6.53
CA GLU A 79 -3.18 -6.30 7.74
C GLU A 79 -2.27 -5.09 7.99
N TYR A 80 -2.24 -4.64 9.23
CA TYR A 80 -1.44 -3.51 9.68
C TYR A 80 -0.57 -3.94 10.85
N TRP A 81 0.71 -3.60 10.75
CA TRP A 81 1.69 -3.75 11.81
C TRP A 81 2.21 -2.37 12.16
N ASP A 82 1.84 -1.86 13.33
CA ASP A 82 2.51 -0.74 13.95
C ASP A 82 3.46 -1.26 15.01
N SER A 83 4.65 -0.66 15.07
CA SER A 83 5.47 -0.84 16.24
C SER A 83 4.93 0.01 17.39
N ALA A 84 4.18 -0.63 18.29
CA ALA A 84 4.36 -0.32 19.71
C ALA A 84 5.83 -0.54 20.16
N SER A 85 6.70 -1.06 19.28
CA SER A 85 7.97 -1.70 19.59
C SER A 85 9.27 -1.02 19.15
N SER A 86 9.27 0.13 18.48
CA SER A 86 10.52 0.64 17.90
C SER A 86 11.42 1.39 18.89
N PHE A 87 10.90 2.20 19.81
CA PHE A 87 11.74 2.85 20.84
C PHE A 87 11.41 2.36 22.26
N VAL A 88 10.12 2.33 22.61
CA VAL A 88 9.68 1.95 23.97
C VAL A 88 9.95 0.47 24.27
N VAL A 89 9.64 -0.48 23.37
CA VAL A 89 9.99 -1.89 23.58
C VAL A 89 11.49 -2.14 23.51
N ARG A 90 12.26 -1.37 22.72
CA ARG A 90 13.72 -1.46 22.73
C ARG A 90 14.29 -0.99 24.07
N VAL A 91 13.87 0.18 24.57
CA VAL A 91 14.28 0.71 25.87
C VAL A 91 13.86 -0.23 27.00
N VAL A 92 12.62 -0.71 27.00
CA VAL A 92 12.12 -1.70 27.98
C VAL A 92 12.88 -3.02 27.87
N GLY A 93 13.21 -3.47 26.66
CA GLY A 93 14.03 -4.66 26.42
C GLY A 93 15.45 -4.51 26.97
N TYR A 94 16.09 -3.35 26.75
CA TYR A 94 17.41 -3.03 27.31
C TYR A 94 17.38 -3.00 28.84
N VAL A 95 16.39 -2.35 29.44
CA VAL A 95 16.21 -2.32 30.90
C VAL A 95 15.97 -3.73 31.44
N LYS A 96 15.07 -4.52 30.84
CA LYS A 96 14.81 -5.90 31.27
C LYS A 96 16.04 -6.81 31.14
N ALA A 97 16.85 -6.65 30.10
CA ALA A 97 18.10 -7.41 29.91
C ALA A 97 19.15 -7.08 30.98
N ALA A 98 19.21 -5.82 31.42
CA ALA A 98 20.10 -5.39 32.51
C ALA A 98 19.63 -5.91 33.89
N PHE A 99 18.33 -6.19 34.06
CA PHE A 99 17.72 -6.60 35.34
C PHE A 99 17.19 -8.06 35.37
N GLY A 100 17.46 -8.88 34.35
CA GLY A 100 17.33 -10.34 34.39
C GLY A 100 15.93 -10.95 34.41
N ASN A 101 14.83 -10.18 34.28
CA ASN A 101 13.47 -10.74 34.34
C ASN A 101 12.80 -10.83 32.96
N ALA A 102 12.70 -12.05 32.44
CA ALA A 102 12.06 -12.38 31.18
C ALA A 102 10.53 -12.52 31.33
N SER A 103 9.78 -11.66 30.64
CA SER A 103 8.37 -11.91 30.29
C SER A 103 8.08 -11.35 28.90
N THR A 104 7.47 -12.20 28.07
CA THR A 104 7.14 -12.04 26.65
C THR A 104 6.14 -10.90 26.44
N LEU A 105 6.42 -10.03 25.47
CA LEU A 105 5.47 -9.05 24.95
C LEU A 105 5.19 -9.42 23.49
N GLU A 106 4.00 -9.94 23.22
CA GLU A 106 3.50 -10.16 21.86
C GLU A 106 3.17 -8.82 21.20
N GLY A 107 3.60 -8.64 19.95
CA GLY A 107 3.17 -7.52 19.12
C GLY A 107 1.72 -7.72 18.69
N ASP A 108 0.90 -6.69 18.88
CA ASP A 108 -0.53 -6.71 18.58
C ASP A 108 -0.77 -6.81 17.06
N ASN A 109 -1.41 -7.88 16.58
CA ASN A 109 -1.80 -8.06 15.18
C ASN A 109 -3.31 -7.79 15.07
N LYS A 110 -3.73 -6.78 14.29
CA LYS A 110 -5.15 -6.54 14.02
C LYS A 110 -5.46 -6.80 12.56
N LYS A 111 -6.34 -7.79 12.33
CA LYS A 111 -6.93 -8.10 11.03
C LYS A 111 -8.27 -7.35 10.90
N VAL A 112 -8.43 -6.56 9.85
CA VAL A 112 -9.69 -5.88 9.55
C VAL A 112 -10.30 -6.51 8.31
N ASN A 113 -11.52 -7.03 8.45
CA ASN A 113 -12.32 -7.53 7.34
C ASN A 113 -13.34 -6.47 6.94
N PHE A 114 -13.43 -6.15 5.66
CA PHE A 114 -14.50 -5.31 5.12
C PHE A 114 -15.48 -6.26 4.42
N SER A 115 -16.67 -6.39 5.00
CA SER A 115 -17.79 -7.19 4.47
C SER A 115 -18.58 -6.42 3.43
#